data_AF-A0A2U9ICY6-F1
#
_entry.id   AF-A0A2U9ICY6-F1
#
_cell.length_a   1.000
_cell.length_b   1.000
_cell.length_c   1.000
_cell.angle_alpha   90.00
_cell.angle_beta   90.00
_cell.angle_gamma   90.00
#
_symmetry.space_group_name_H-M   'P 1'
#
loop_
_entity.id
_entity.type
_entity.pdbx_description
1 polymer ?
#
loop_
_entity_poly.entity_id
_entity_poly.type
_entity_poly.pdbx_seq_one_letter_code
_entity_poly.pdbx_strand_id
1 'polypeptide(L)'
;MSFVKIDVNSLNSYQPLMVISPTGSGKTSSIIKYALKQNVYSRVVFALPTKAAIREIFNKIKMYTEDVGRDDSDARLEENFNSSEVWKRRIVVTSYERLLSELISDQDNFMNNLIVIDEAHLLLSEGRNCTLQEILAYYTYLKEKMRINVVLLSATMPEVDELSQYLGAKVICMKERPVDLEIRRIRLKKQGRENYYLSKAHAFIDYVKEGNLDLNKYKQILVYTNTRKSAEEISLLLEKYLGFPSTYHHAGLPLERRKEIENDMRSENNKYKIIVSTDTLAVSINTNVDVVVMLALKRFAGTKTFVEPSTISQVIGRAGRPGYSEKGLAIIFEENDEAKVVDKALKKDYGRVDEPIDYAQTVLRWIYTRKDPYLLSKYGFRYSQGKVKDAMVFLENIGAIENHEVTLIGKIFATEMVSKIGMNLLKIIMKFDKKMEKENPLSRSILYSFSYSFIVDGYYNKRVNLEILRERSPIILSYLGRIKGKLNDYSFQRIGIKVEPEEWFYYALTTPQKIFTDDIAESLRKSSEIISRLAENSLIDRKLVEPSNFIMRLMRSYRRLIRNKGDVNEFLYFALSNYKKLSNDEFLDRIWISSKGI
;
A
#
# COMPACT_ATOMS: atom_id res chain seq x y z
N MET A 1 -25.33 -23.95 -13.29
CA MET A 1 -23.97 -23.80 -12.71
C MET A 1 -24.01 -24.20 -11.24
N SER A 2 -23.16 -25.13 -10.82
CA SER A 2 -22.99 -25.51 -9.41
C SER A 2 -22.24 -24.40 -8.65
N PHE A 3 -22.95 -23.40 -8.17
CA PHE A 3 -22.41 -22.43 -7.21
C PHE A 3 -21.98 -23.15 -5.93
N VAL A 4 -20.93 -22.65 -5.26
CA VAL A 4 -20.54 -23.16 -3.95
C VAL A 4 -21.76 -23.10 -3.01
N LYS A 5 -22.22 -24.28 -2.57
CA LYS A 5 -23.27 -24.36 -1.55
C LYS A 5 -22.63 -24.05 -0.21
N ILE A 6 -22.97 -22.89 0.35
CA ILE A 6 -22.57 -22.54 1.72
C ILE A 6 -23.41 -23.34 2.69
N ASP A 7 -22.79 -23.78 3.78
CA ASP A 7 -23.49 -24.40 4.89
C ASP A 7 -24.22 -23.34 5.73
N VAL A 8 -25.48 -23.12 5.39
CA VAL A 8 -26.36 -22.17 6.10
C VAL A 8 -26.55 -22.57 7.55
N ASN A 9 -26.58 -23.88 7.86
CA ASN A 9 -26.79 -24.35 9.23
C ASN A 9 -25.58 -23.98 10.10
N SER A 10 -24.36 -24.21 9.60
CA SER A 10 -23.14 -23.80 10.30
C SER A 10 -23.08 -22.28 10.52
N LEU A 11 -23.49 -21.46 9.54
CA LEU A 11 -23.59 -20.01 9.75
C LEU A 11 -24.60 -19.67 10.83
N ASN A 12 -25.81 -20.23 10.76
CA ASN A 12 -26.87 -19.95 11.73
C ASN A 12 -26.50 -20.39 13.15
N SER A 13 -25.64 -21.41 13.29
CA SER A 13 -25.11 -21.89 14.56
C SER A 13 -23.81 -21.19 15.01
N TYR A 14 -23.41 -20.10 14.35
CA TYR A 14 -22.19 -19.33 14.67
C TYR A 14 -20.90 -20.16 14.58
N GLN A 15 -20.89 -21.21 13.78
CA GLN A 15 -19.67 -21.95 13.47
C GLN A 15 -18.90 -21.17 12.38
N PRO A 16 -17.61 -20.84 12.60
CA PRO A 16 -16.80 -20.21 11.58
C PRO A 16 -16.68 -21.08 10.33
N LEU A 17 -16.66 -20.46 9.16
CA LEU A 17 -16.54 -21.19 7.89
C LEU A 17 -15.30 -20.76 7.13
N MET A 18 -14.60 -21.73 6.56
CA MET A 18 -13.55 -21.51 5.57
C MET A 18 -14.00 -22.08 4.24
N VAL A 19 -14.18 -21.22 3.24
CA VAL A 19 -14.62 -21.61 1.90
C VAL A 19 -13.45 -21.47 0.94
N ILE A 20 -12.87 -22.61 0.57
CA ILE A 20 -11.75 -22.71 -0.35
C ILE A 20 -12.26 -23.31 -1.65
N SER A 21 -12.31 -22.50 -2.69
CA SER A 21 -12.83 -22.92 -3.99
C SER A 21 -12.24 -22.02 -5.07
N PRO A 22 -11.95 -22.50 -6.29
CA PRO A 22 -11.35 -21.70 -7.35
C PRO A 22 -11.98 -20.33 -7.62
N THR A 23 -11.24 -19.44 -8.27
CA THR A 23 -11.77 -18.19 -8.83
C THR A 23 -12.93 -18.47 -9.78
N GLY A 24 -13.98 -17.64 -9.73
CA GLY A 24 -15.19 -17.83 -10.55
C GLY A 24 -16.23 -18.83 -10.01
N SER A 25 -16.01 -19.49 -8.87
CA SER A 25 -16.99 -20.44 -8.29
C SER A 25 -18.16 -19.80 -7.53
N GLY A 26 -18.18 -18.47 -7.42
CA GLY A 26 -19.28 -17.71 -6.82
C GLY A 26 -19.32 -17.71 -5.29
N LYS A 27 -18.16 -17.91 -4.62
CA LYS A 27 -18.01 -17.82 -3.15
C LYS A 27 -18.69 -16.58 -2.55
N THR A 28 -18.28 -15.39 -2.97
CA THR A 28 -18.77 -14.10 -2.47
C THR A 28 -20.26 -13.90 -2.80
N SER A 29 -20.69 -14.30 -3.99
CA SER A 29 -22.10 -14.20 -4.41
C SER A 29 -23.03 -15.06 -3.56
N SER A 30 -22.55 -16.20 -3.10
CA SER A 30 -23.33 -17.11 -2.25
C SER A 30 -23.51 -16.51 -0.85
N ILE A 31 -22.49 -15.82 -0.31
CA ILE A 31 -22.59 -15.11 0.98
C ILE A 31 -23.48 -13.86 0.86
N ILE A 32 -23.41 -13.12 -0.26
CA ILE A 32 -24.33 -12.00 -0.53
C ILE A 32 -25.78 -12.49 -0.51
N LYS A 33 -26.08 -13.60 -1.18
CA LYS A 33 -27.42 -14.19 -1.17
C LYS A 33 -27.86 -14.61 0.23
N TYR A 34 -26.96 -15.13 1.06
CA TYR A 34 -27.23 -15.41 2.47
C TYR A 34 -27.54 -14.11 3.23
N ALA A 35 -26.70 -13.08 3.11
CA ALA A 35 -26.85 -11.81 3.81
C ALA A 35 -28.15 -11.07 3.46
N LEU A 36 -28.61 -11.16 2.21
CA LEU A 36 -29.86 -10.54 1.75
C LEU A 36 -31.12 -11.31 2.19
N LYS A 37 -31.01 -12.62 2.46
CA LYS A 37 -32.18 -13.48 2.76
C LYS A 37 -32.33 -13.83 4.22
N GLN A 38 -31.23 -13.86 4.96
CA GLN A 38 -31.20 -14.34 6.34
C GLN A 38 -31.01 -13.16 7.31
N ASN A 39 -31.82 -13.12 8.36
CA ASN A 39 -31.76 -12.06 9.37
C ASN A 39 -31.20 -12.54 10.71
N VAL A 40 -30.26 -13.50 10.67
CA VAL A 40 -29.62 -14.08 11.86
C VAL A 40 -28.66 -13.09 12.53
N TYR A 41 -27.91 -12.35 11.72
CA TYR A 41 -26.94 -11.37 12.19
C TYR A 41 -27.53 -9.96 12.12
N SER A 42 -27.16 -9.11 13.07
CA SER A 42 -27.49 -7.68 13.06
C SER A 42 -26.79 -6.96 11.92
N ARG A 43 -25.57 -7.39 11.55
CA ARG A 43 -24.81 -6.86 10.41
C ARG A 43 -23.98 -7.93 9.72
N VAL A 44 -23.81 -7.79 8.39
CA VAL A 44 -22.82 -8.56 7.62
C VAL A 44 -21.77 -7.58 7.08
N VAL A 45 -20.51 -7.79 7.44
CA VAL A 45 -19.39 -6.92 7.06
C VAL A 45 -18.51 -7.67 6.07
N PHE A 46 -18.45 -7.19 4.83
CA PHE A 46 -17.55 -7.70 3.80
C PHE A 46 -16.25 -6.89 3.81
N ALA A 47 -15.14 -7.55 4.16
CA ALA A 47 -13.82 -6.95 4.13
C ALA A 47 -13.03 -7.48 2.94
N LEU A 48 -12.56 -6.58 2.07
CA LEU A 48 -11.87 -6.90 0.83
C LEU A 48 -10.53 -6.17 0.70
N PRO A 49 -9.56 -6.74 -0.05
CA PRO A 49 -8.21 -6.18 -0.11
C PRO A 49 -8.08 -4.96 -1.03
N THR A 50 -8.98 -4.74 -1.99
CA THR A 50 -8.81 -3.69 -3.00
C THR A 50 -10.03 -2.81 -3.11
N LYS A 51 -9.82 -1.50 -3.35
CA LYS A 51 -10.90 -0.53 -3.56
C LYS A 51 -11.81 -0.92 -4.73
N ALA A 52 -11.24 -1.52 -5.78
CA ALA A 52 -11.99 -2.00 -6.93
C ALA A 52 -12.94 -3.15 -6.53
N ALA A 53 -12.46 -4.14 -5.79
CA ALA A 53 -13.29 -5.23 -5.28
C ALA A 53 -14.36 -4.73 -4.30
N ILE A 54 -14.02 -3.80 -3.40
CA ILE A 54 -14.98 -3.15 -2.49
C ILE A 54 -16.11 -2.51 -3.29
N ARG A 55 -15.78 -1.67 -4.28
CA ARG A 55 -16.77 -0.99 -5.11
C ARG A 55 -17.62 -1.97 -5.91
N GLU A 56 -17.01 -3.03 -6.46
CA GLU A 56 -17.73 -4.07 -7.20
C GLU A 56 -18.79 -4.75 -6.32
N ILE A 57 -18.39 -5.21 -5.13
CA ILE A 57 -19.31 -5.87 -4.19
C ILE A 57 -20.36 -4.90 -3.66
N PHE A 58 -19.98 -3.67 -3.32
CA PHE A 58 -20.91 -2.62 -2.88
C PHE A 58 -21.98 -2.35 -3.94
N ASN A 59 -21.58 -2.07 -5.18
CA ASN A 59 -22.51 -1.80 -6.28
C ASN A 59 -23.43 -3.00 -6.53
N LYS A 60 -22.88 -4.21 -6.50
CA LYS A 60 -23.65 -5.44 -6.67
C LYS A 60 -24.72 -5.60 -5.59
N ILE A 61 -24.40 -5.33 -4.33
CA ILE A 61 -25.36 -5.42 -3.21
C ILE A 61 -26.38 -4.28 -3.29
N LYS A 62 -25.93 -3.08 -3.65
CA LYS A 62 -26.77 -1.88 -3.78
C LYS A 62 -27.89 -2.05 -4.82
N MET A 63 -27.69 -2.88 -5.84
CA MET A 63 -28.76 -3.25 -6.79
C MET A 63 -29.95 -3.97 -6.14
N TYR A 64 -29.77 -4.57 -4.96
CA TYR A 64 -30.80 -5.36 -4.27
C TYR A 64 -31.31 -4.71 -2.97
N THR A 65 -30.56 -3.79 -2.38
CA THR A 65 -30.95 -3.12 -1.12
C THR A 65 -30.24 -1.78 -0.95
N GLU A 66 -30.94 -0.80 -0.37
CA GLU A 66 -30.36 0.48 0.07
C GLU A 66 -29.72 0.38 1.47
N ASP A 67 -29.97 -0.72 2.19
CA ASP A 67 -29.39 -0.95 3.52
C ASP A 67 -27.97 -1.54 3.43
N VAL A 68 -27.14 -0.86 2.62
CA VAL A 68 -25.73 -1.17 2.41
C VAL A 68 -24.88 0.08 2.50
N GLY A 69 -23.78 0.00 3.24
CA GLY A 69 -22.79 1.06 3.40
C GLY A 69 -21.43 0.67 2.82
N ARG A 70 -20.63 1.66 2.43
CA ARG A 70 -19.25 1.48 1.95
C ARG A 70 -18.30 2.32 2.79
N ASP A 71 -17.30 1.70 3.40
CA ASP A 71 -16.23 2.40 4.12
C ASP A 71 -14.86 1.99 3.57
N ASP A 72 -14.32 2.80 2.68
CA ASP A 72 -12.97 2.68 2.14
C ASP A 72 -12.35 4.07 1.97
N SER A 73 -11.05 4.17 1.70
CA SER A 73 -10.40 5.48 1.64
C SER A 73 -10.84 6.39 0.48
N ASP A 74 -11.45 5.87 -0.59
CA ASP A 74 -12.11 6.74 -1.59
C ASP A 74 -13.45 7.25 -1.05
N ALA A 75 -14.25 6.38 -0.42
CA ALA A 75 -15.54 6.77 0.15
C ALA A 75 -15.41 7.90 1.18
N ARG A 76 -14.35 7.87 2.02
CA ARG A 76 -14.09 8.90 3.03
C ARG A 76 -13.73 10.28 2.48
N LEU A 77 -13.41 10.38 1.19
CA LEU A 77 -13.11 11.66 0.53
C LEU A 77 -14.37 12.33 -0.06
N GLU A 78 -15.52 11.67 0.00
CA GLU A 78 -16.79 12.20 -0.49
C GLU A 78 -17.35 13.24 0.50
N GLU A 79 -17.87 14.36 -0.01
CA GLU A 79 -18.28 15.52 0.82
C GLU A 79 -19.29 15.17 1.93
N ASN A 80 -20.17 14.20 1.68
CA ASN A 80 -21.22 13.78 2.61
C ASN A 80 -20.93 12.44 3.31
N PHE A 81 -19.66 12.02 3.36
CA PHE A 81 -19.30 10.77 4.02
C PHE A 81 -19.45 10.86 5.53
N ASN A 82 -20.21 9.94 6.12
CA ASN A 82 -20.33 9.79 7.57
C ASN A 82 -20.12 8.32 7.96
N SER A 83 -19.02 8.05 8.66
CA SER A 83 -18.64 6.70 9.10
C SER A 83 -19.73 6.08 9.98
N SER A 84 -20.22 6.82 10.97
CA SER A 84 -21.24 6.31 11.92
C SER A 84 -22.55 5.95 11.21
N GLU A 85 -22.96 6.69 10.18
CA GLU A 85 -24.13 6.33 9.37
C GLU A 85 -23.88 5.11 8.47
N VAL A 86 -22.67 4.95 7.94
CA VAL A 86 -22.27 3.75 7.18
C VAL A 86 -22.33 2.51 8.07
N TRP A 87 -21.79 2.59 9.29
CA TRP A 87 -21.74 1.47 10.23
C TRP A 87 -23.08 1.19 10.91
N LYS A 88 -24.13 2.00 10.72
CA LYS A 88 -25.51 1.63 11.08
C LYS A 88 -26.16 0.64 10.11
N ARG A 89 -25.69 0.58 8.86
CA ARG A 89 -26.28 -0.25 7.80
C ARG A 89 -26.22 -1.74 8.12
N ARG A 90 -27.20 -2.51 7.63
CA ARG A 90 -27.28 -3.98 7.78
C ARG A 90 -26.15 -4.70 7.05
N ILE A 91 -25.68 -4.15 5.93
CA ILE A 91 -24.53 -4.66 5.19
C ILE A 91 -23.48 -3.57 5.07
N VAL A 92 -22.22 -3.88 5.38
CA VAL A 92 -21.10 -2.94 5.21
C VAL A 92 -20.06 -3.59 4.31
N VAL A 93 -19.57 -2.86 3.31
CA VAL A 93 -18.47 -3.28 2.45
C VAL A 93 -17.27 -2.38 2.69
N THR A 94 -16.14 -2.95 3.10
CA THR A 94 -15.03 -2.19 3.65
C THR A 94 -13.66 -2.81 3.30
N SER A 95 -12.58 -2.10 3.60
CA SER A 95 -11.22 -2.62 3.50
C SER A 95 -10.77 -3.31 4.79
N TYR A 96 -9.71 -4.12 4.74
CA TYR A 96 -9.14 -4.73 5.95
C TYR A 96 -8.73 -3.68 6.98
N GLU A 97 -8.09 -2.60 6.51
CA GLU A 97 -7.58 -1.53 7.36
C GLU A 97 -8.73 -0.81 8.09
N ARG A 98 -9.87 -0.59 7.42
CA ARG A 98 -11.05 0.04 8.01
C ARG A 98 -11.79 -0.89 8.96
N LEU A 99 -11.95 -2.17 8.61
CA LEU A 99 -12.49 -3.18 9.53
C LEU A 99 -11.65 -3.25 10.82
N LEU A 100 -10.33 -3.30 10.69
CA LEU A 100 -9.44 -3.34 11.85
C LEU A 100 -9.60 -2.09 12.73
N SER A 101 -9.64 -0.91 12.11
CA SER A 101 -9.86 0.35 12.82
C SER A 101 -11.16 0.31 13.63
N GLU A 102 -12.25 -0.18 13.03
CA GLU A 102 -13.55 -0.25 13.69
C GLU A 102 -13.54 -1.27 14.85
N LEU A 103 -12.96 -2.46 14.65
CA LEU A 103 -12.82 -3.48 15.71
C LEU A 103 -12.04 -2.97 16.93
N ILE A 104 -11.11 -2.04 16.72
CA ILE A 104 -10.32 -1.41 17.77
C ILE A 104 -11.11 -0.31 18.48
N SER A 105 -11.69 0.61 17.71
CA SER A 105 -12.22 1.87 18.20
C SER A 105 -13.67 1.81 18.69
N ASP A 106 -14.53 0.99 18.08
CA ASP A 106 -15.96 0.94 18.39
C ASP A 106 -16.48 -0.51 18.34
N GLN A 107 -16.25 -1.25 19.43
CA GLN A 107 -16.60 -2.66 19.51
C GLN A 107 -18.11 -2.91 19.60
N ASP A 108 -18.88 -1.92 20.04
CA ASP A 108 -20.34 -2.04 20.19
C ASP A 108 -21.02 -2.16 18.81
N ASN A 109 -20.37 -1.63 17.76
CA ASN A 109 -20.76 -1.87 16.37
C ASN A 109 -20.65 -3.34 15.94
N PHE A 110 -20.06 -4.24 16.76
CA PHE A 110 -19.88 -5.65 16.43
C PHE A 110 -20.84 -6.63 17.14
N MET A 111 -21.81 -6.12 17.89
CA MET A 111 -22.83 -6.97 18.53
C MET A 111 -23.64 -7.76 17.49
N ASN A 112 -23.51 -9.09 17.54
CA ASN A 112 -24.20 -10.05 16.69
C ASN A 112 -23.90 -9.90 15.18
N ASN A 113 -22.62 -9.80 14.81
CA ASN A 113 -22.20 -9.60 13.41
C ASN A 113 -21.62 -10.85 12.74
N LEU A 114 -21.72 -10.89 11.40
CA LEU A 114 -20.96 -11.79 10.55
C LEU A 114 -19.87 -11.01 9.81
N ILE A 115 -18.61 -11.37 10.00
CA ILE A 115 -17.47 -10.82 9.26
C ILE A 115 -17.10 -11.76 8.12
N VAL A 116 -17.04 -11.23 6.90
CA VAL A 116 -16.68 -11.97 5.68
C VAL A 116 -15.36 -11.41 5.19
N ILE A 117 -14.29 -12.19 5.31
CA ILE A 117 -12.97 -11.83 4.82
C ILE A 117 -12.80 -12.50 3.45
N ASP A 118 -12.87 -11.71 2.38
CA ASP A 118 -12.56 -12.20 1.03
C ASP A 118 -11.05 -12.26 0.80
N GLU A 119 -10.57 -13.06 -0.15
CA GLU A 119 -9.13 -13.25 -0.42
C GLU A 119 -8.26 -13.49 0.82
N ALA A 120 -8.77 -14.32 1.74
CA ALA A 120 -8.14 -14.56 3.04
C ALA A 120 -6.74 -15.20 2.95
N HIS A 121 -6.32 -15.70 1.78
CA HIS A 121 -4.95 -16.16 1.54
C HIS A 121 -3.89 -15.08 1.62
N LEU A 122 -4.30 -13.80 1.57
CA LEU A 122 -3.41 -12.68 1.85
C LEU A 122 -2.90 -12.67 3.30
N LEU A 123 -3.51 -13.46 4.19
CA LEU A 123 -2.95 -13.79 5.50
C LEU A 123 -1.56 -14.41 5.38
N LEU A 124 -1.22 -15.01 4.24
CA LEU A 124 0.05 -15.71 4.03
C LEU A 124 0.96 -14.99 3.01
N SER A 125 0.59 -13.79 2.55
CA SER A 125 1.40 -12.97 1.64
C SER A 125 2.19 -11.88 2.38
N GLU A 126 3.42 -11.59 1.95
CA GLU A 126 4.23 -10.50 2.48
C GLU A 126 3.48 -9.15 2.45
N GLY A 127 3.63 -8.33 3.49
CA GLY A 127 3.10 -6.95 3.57
C GLY A 127 1.64 -6.76 4.00
N ARG A 128 0.72 -7.71 3.72
CA ARG A 128 -0.70 -7.63 4.15
C ARG A 128 -1.11 -8.67 5.19
N ASN A 129 -0.23 -9.62 5.46
CA ASN A 129 -0.35 -10.61 6.52
C ASN A 129 -0.71 -9.99 7.88
N CYS A 130 0.01 -8.93 8.29
CA CYS A 130 -0.11 -8.33 9.63
C CYS A 130 -1.53 -7.84 9.94
N THR A 131 -2.19 -7.13 9.01
CA THR A 131 -3.55 -6.60 9.22
C THR A 131 -4.57 -7.72 9.38
N LEU A 132 -4.48 -8.77 8.55
CA LEU A 132 -5.40 -9.90 8.65
C LEU A 132 -5.16 -10.73 9.92
N GLN A 133 -3.91 -10.98 10.30
CA GLN A 133 -3.58 -11.64 11.57
C GLN A 133 -4.18 -10.88 12.76
N GLU A 134 -4.08 -9.55 12.73
CA GLU A 134 -4.60 -8.71 13.79
C GLU A 134 -6.13 -8.70 13.83
N ILE A 135 -6.81 -8.64 12.68
CA ILE A 135 -8.27 -8.80 12.59
C ILE A 135 -8.69 -10.13 13.21
N LEU A 136 -8.00 -11.24 12.88
CA LEU A 136 -8.31 -12.56 13.44
C LEU A 136 -8.05 -12.63 14.95
N ALA A 137 -7.01 -11.97 15.45
CA ALA A 137 -6.73 -11.88 16.88
C ALA A 137 -7.84 -11.13 17.63
N TYR A 138 -8.27 -9.97 17.13
CA TYR A 138 -9.38 -9.20 17.70
C TYR A 138 -10.71 -9.95 17.59
N TYR A 139 -10.99 -10.60 16.46
CA TYR A 139 -12.14 -11.48 16.30
C TYR A 139 -12.13 -12.57 17.39
N THR A 140 -11.05 -13.32 17.54
CA THR A 140 -10.98 -14.45 18.48
C THR A 140 -11.12 -13.98 19.93
N TYR A 141 -10.63 -12.78 20.24
CA TYR A 141 -10.81 -12.13 21.53
C TYR A 141 -12.27 -11.70 21.79
N LEU A 142 -12.97 -11.19 20.77
CA LEU A 142 -14.31 -10.60 20.91
C LEU A 142 -15.46 -11.57 20.62
N LYS A 143 -15.21 -12.70 19.94
CA LYS A 143 -16.25 -13.54 19.33
C LYS A 143 -17.36 -13.98 20.29
N GLU A 144 -17.00 -14.38 21.52
CA GLU A 144 -17.98 -14.82 22.52
C GLU A 144 -18.74 -13.63 23.12
N LYS A 145 -18.01 -12.56 23.49
CA LYS A 145 -18.57 -11.37 24.14
C LYS A 145 -19.53 -10.62 23.24
N MET A 146 -19.17 -10.47 21.97
CA MET A 146 -19.93 -9.70 20.99
C MET A 146 -20.75 -10.59 20.04
N ARG A 147 -20.72 -11.92 20.23
CA ARG A 147 -21.41 -12.89 19.38
C ARG A 147 -21.08 -12.71 17.88
N ILE A 148 -19.79 -12.62 17.56
CA ILE A 148 -19.29 -12.42 16.19
C ILE A 148 -19.02 -13.78 15.56
N ASN A 149 -19.45 -13.98 14.31
CA ASN A 149 -19.01 -15.11 13.49
C ASN A 149 -18.12 -14.62 12.34
N VAL A 150 -17.31 -15.52 11.76
CA VAL A 150 -16.42 -15.21 10.65
C VAL A 150 -16.53 -16.23 9.51
N VAL A 151 -16.45 -15.73 8.28
CA VAL A 151 -16.29 -16.51 7.05
C VAL A 151 -15.02 -16.07 6.35
N LEU A 152 -14.12 -17.01 6.09
CA LEU A 152 -12.94 -16.79 5.25
C LEU A 152 -13.20 -17.34 3.85
N LEU A 153 -13.12 -16.48 2.83
CA LEU A 153 -13.22 -16.89 1.44
C LEU A 153 -11.84 -16.84 0.79
N SER A 154 -11.47 -17.87 0.04
CA SER A 154 -10.26 -17.81 -0.76
C SER A 154 -10.31 -18.73 -1.97
N ALA A 155 -9.62 -18.35 -3.03
CA ALA A 155 -9.31 -19.23 -4.16
C ALA A 155 -8.46 -20.43 -3.73
N THR A 156 -7.48 -20.17 -2.86
CA THR A 156 -6.48 -21.11 -2.41
C THR A 156 -6.03 -20.70 -1.02
N MET A 157 -5.89 -21.61 -0.08
CA MET A 157 -5.37 -21.26 1.24
C MET A 157 -4.29 -22.28 1.60
N PRO A 158 -3.01 -21.89 1.70
CA PRO A 158 -2.01 -22.73 2.36
C PRO A 158 -2.38 -22.92 3.85
N GLU A 159 -1.94 -24.02 4.45
CA GLU A 159 -2.01 -24.23 5.91
C GLU A 159 -3.46 -24.17 6.46
N VAL A 160 -4.41 -24.68 5.65
CA VAL A 160 -5.83 -24.77 5.97
C VAL A 160 -6.07 -25.44 7.32
N ASP A 161 -5.37 -26.54 7.58
CA ASP A 161 -5.58 -27.35 8.77
C ASP A 161 -5.27 -26.54 10.04
N GLU A 162 -4.10 -25.88 10.08
CA GLU A 162 -3.69 -25.03 11.20
C GLU A 162 -4.67 -23.86 11.43
N LEU A 163 -5.04 -23.16 10.36
CA LEU A 163 -5.96 -22.02 10.45
C LEU A 163 -7.38 -22.45 10.85
N SER A 164 -7.85 -23.59 10.34
CA SER A 164 -9.16 -24.14 10.69
C SER A 164 -9.22 -24.58 12.15
N GLN A 165 -8.16 -25.20 12.65
CA GLN A 165 -8.04 -25.60 14.04
C GLN A 165 -8.01 -24.39 14.97
N TYR A 166 -7.22 -23.36 14.62
CA TYR A 166 -7.15 -22.10 15.38
C TYR A 166 -8.52 -21.42 15.48
N LEU A 167 -9.30 -21.38 14.39
CA LEU A 167 -10.62 -20.75 14.38
C LEU A 167 -11.74 -21.65 14.94
N GLY A 168 -11.52 -22.96 15.00
CA GLY A 168 -12.60 -23.95 15.15
C GLY A 168 -13.54 -23.97 13.94
N ALA A 169 -13.00 -23.70 12.75
CA ALA A 169 -13.79 -23.48 11.54
C ALA A 169 -14.11 -24.78 10.79
N LYS A 170 -15.33 -24.86 10.24
CA LYS A 170 -15.67 -25.90 9.27
C LYS A 170 -15.12 -25.52 7.90
N VAL A 171 -14.40 -26.45 7.28
CA VAL A 171 -13.78 -26.26 5.97
C VAL A 171 -14.68 -26.81 4.86
N ILE A 172 -15.03 -25.94 3.92
CA ILE A 172 -15.70 -26.30 2.66
C ILE A 172 -14.65 -26.14 1.56
N CYS A 173 -14.12 -27.26 1.08
CA CYS A 173 -13.12 -27.29 0.01
C CYS A 173 -13.72 -27.85 -1.27
N MET A 174 -13.72 -27.06 -2.33
CA MET A 174 -14.13 -27.49 -3.66
C MET A 174 -12.88 -27.49 -4.55
N LYS A 175 -12.36 -28.68 -4.87
CA LYS A 175 -11.08 -28.83 -5.57
C LYS A 175 -11.17 -28.58 -7.08
N GLU A 176 -12.32 -28.86 -7.67
CA GLU A 176 -12.50 -28.78 -9.12
C GLU A 176 -12.78 -27.34 -9.59
N ARG A 177 -12.00 -26.88 -10.57
CA ARG A 177 -12.30 -25.66 -11.31
C ARG A 177 -13.48 -25.95 -12.24
N PRO A 178 -14.41 -25.00 -12.44
CA PRO A 178 -15.45 -25.15 -13.45
C PRO A 178 -14.88 -25.22 -14.89
N VAL A 179 -13.64 -24.75 -15.09
CA VAL A 179 -12.89 -24.83 -16.34
C VAL A 179 -11.45 -25.24 -16.02
N ASP A 180 -10.96 -26.29 -16.68
CA ASP A 180 -9.59 -26.77 -16.53
C ASP A 180 -8.57 -25.71 -16.91
N LEU A 181 -7.43 -25.67 -16.20
CA LEU A 181 -6.37 -24.71 -16.45
C LEU A 181 -5.12 -25.40 -16.99
N GLU A 182 -4.74 -25.07 -18.23
CA GLU A 182 -3.46 -25.40 -18.81
C GLU A 182 -2.45 -24.28 -18.54
N ILE A 183 -1.26 -24.62 -18.06
CA ILE A 183 -0.19 -23.66 -17.78
C ILE A 183 1.01 -23.98 -18.68
N ARG A 184 1.39 -23.04 -19.54
CA ARG A 184 2.60 -23.10 -20.38
C ARG A 184 3.66 -22.14 -19.85
N ARG A 185 4.87 -22.64 -19.65
CA ARG A 185 6.02 -21.84 -19.24
C ARG A 185 6.97 -21.69 -20.41
N ILE A 186 7.22 -20.45 -20.83
CA ILE A 186 8.13 -20.13 -21.91
C ILE A 186 9.38 -19.53 -21.29
N ARG A 187 10.49 -20.27 -21.34
CA ARG A 187 11.77 -19.82 -20.81
C ARG A 187 12.49 -18.95 -21.82
N LEU A 188 12.84 -17.74 -21.39
CA LEU A 188 13.57 -16.77 -22.18
C LEU A 188 15.02 -16.70 -21.72
N LYS A 189 15.95 -16.61 -22.68
CA LYS A 189 17.31 -16.20 -22.37
C LYS A 189 17.27 -14.74 -21.93
N LYS A 190 18.01 -14.41 -20.88
CA LYS A 190 18.14 -13.03 -20.41
C LYS A 190 18.81 -12.20 -21.51
N GLN A 191 18.03 -11.42 -22.24
CA GLN A 191 18.55 -10.45 -23.19
C GLN A 191 19.14 -9.27 -22.42
N GLY A 192 20.23 -8.67 -22.93
CA GLY A 192 21.06 -7.70 -22.22
C GLY A 192 20.39 -6.33 -21.93
N ARG A 193 20.94 -5.25 -22.49
CA ARG A 193 20.51 -3.84 -22.26
C ARG A 193 19.10 -3.49 -22.80
N GLU A 194 18.35 -4.48 -23.31
CA GLU A 194 17.00 -4.24 -23.85
C GLU A 194 15.97 -4.01 -22.74
N ASN A 195 14.91 -3.27 -23.08
CA ASN A 195 13.81 -3.02 -22.15
C ASN A 195 13.09 -4.34 -21.84
N TYR A 196 13.25 -4.84 -20.60
CA TYR A 196 12.67 -6.07 -20.06
C TYR A 196 11.20 -6.31 -20.44
N TYR A 197 10.37 -5.26 -20.44
CA TYR A 197 8.94 -5.41 -20.74
C TYR A 197 8.71 -5.60 -22.25
N LEU A 198 9.43 -4.85 -23.08
CA LEU A 198 9.28 -4.89 -24.53
C LEU A 198 9.88 -6.16 -25.13
N SER A 199 11.03 -6.63 -24.63
CA SER A 199 11.64 -7.89 -25.08
C SER A 199 10.68 -9.07 -24.86
N LYS A 200 10.00 -9.11 -23.72
CA LYS A 200 8.98 -10.14 -23.44
C LYS A 200 7.73 -9.98 -24.29
N ALA A 201 7.31 -8.76 -24.60
CA ALA A 201 6.20 -8.54 -25.53
C ALA A 201 6.55 -9.00 -26.95
N HIS A 202 7.79 -8.76 -27.42
CA HIS A 202 8.29 -9.30 -28.67
C HIS A 202 8.33 -10.83 -28.67
N ALA A 203 8.83 -11.45 -27.59
CA ALA A 203 8.79 -12.91 -27.46
C ALA A 203 7.36 -13.48 -27.52
N PHE A 204 6.37 -12.77 -26.97
CA PHE A 204 4.97 -13.17 -27.11
C PHE A 204 4.45 -12.99 -28.55
N ILE A 205 4.84 -11.91 -29.24
CA ILE A 205 4.51 -11.71 -30.65
C ILE A 205 5.09 -12.84 -31.51
N ASP A 206 6.36 -13.18 -31.30
CA ASP A 206 7.04 -14.25 -32.02
C ASP A 206 6.38 -15.60 -31.75
N TYR A 207 6.05 -15.89 -30.48
CA TYR A 207 5.31 -17.10 -30.10
C TYR A 207 3.99 -17.26 -30.86
N VAL A 208 3.24 -16.16 -31.04
CA VAL A 208 1.99 -16.16 -31.83
C VAL A 208 2.27 -16.33 -33.32
N LYS A 209 3.24 -15.59 -33.87
CA LYS A 209 3.57 -15.63 -35.31
C LYS A 209 4.15 -16.96 -35.77
N GLU A 210 4.86 -17.67 -34.89
CA GLU A 210 5.35 -19.03 -35.10
C GLU A 210 4.22 -20.08 -35.06
N GLY A 211 2.98 -19.68 -34.78
CA GLY A 211 1.82 -20.56 -34.77
C GLY A 211 1.62 -21.32 -33.45
N ASN A 212 2.39 -21.02 -32.41
CA ASN A 212 2.25 -21.70 -31.11
C ASN A 212 0.96 -21.30 -30.36
N LEU A 213 0.31 -20.20 -30.78
CA LEU A 213 -0.97 -19.74 -30.26
C LEU A 213 -1.81 -19.06 -31.35
N ASP A 214 -2.94 -19.66 -31.70
CA ASP A 214 -3.92 -19.06 -32.61
C ASP A 214 -4.92 -18.20 -31.83
N LEU A 215 -4.76 -16.87 -31.91
CA LEU A 215 -5.62 -15.91 -31.20
C LEU A 215 -7.05 -15.87 -31.72
N ASN A 216 -7.34 -16.44 -32.90
CA ASN A 216 -8.70 -16.49 -33.43
C ASN A 216 -9.60 -17.44 -32.65
N LYS A 217 -9.02 -18.46 -32.00
CA LYS A 217 -9.73 -19.45 -31.18
C LYS A 217 -10.24 -18.89 -29.85
N TYR A 218 -9.80 -17.69 -29.47
CA TYR A 218 -10.06 -17.10 -28.17
C TYR A 218 -10.79 -15.76 -28.31
N LYS A 219 -11.80 -15.51 -27.48
CA LYS A 219 -12.55 -14.24 -27.52
C LYS A 219 -11.77 -13.13 -26.84
N GLN A 220 -11.12 -13.43 -25.73
CA GLN A 220 -10.44 -12.43 -24.91
C GLN A 220 -9.15 -12.93 -24.27
N ILE A 221 -8.14 -12.06 -24.28
CA ILE A 221 -6.79 -12.31 -23.82
C ILE A 221 -6.38 -11.20 -22.86
N LEU A 222 -6.00 -11.58 -21.65
CA LEU A 222 -5.45 -10.67 -20.65
C LEU A 222 -3.92 -10.78 -20.62
N VAL A 223 -3.23 -9.69 -20.92
CA VAL A 223 -1.77 -9.62 -20.84
C VAL A 223 -1.37 -8.86 -19.58
N TYR A 224 -0.68 -9.52 -18.66
CA TYR A 224 -0.22 -8.91 -17.42
C TYR A 224 1.14 -8.24 -17.56
N THR A 225 1.19 -6.99 -17.15
CA THR A 225 2.42 -6.25 -16.85
C THR A 225 2.28 -5.55 -15.48
N ASN A 226 3.26 -4.78 -15.02
CA ASN A 226 3.20 -4.16 -13.68
C ASN A 226 3.56 -2.66 -13.62
N THR A 227 3.78 -2.01 -14.76
CA THR A 227 3.91 -0.55 -14.83
C THR A 227 2.90 0.06 -15.80
N ARG A 228 2.48 1.30 -15.52
CA ARG A 228 1.53 2.04 -16.36
C ARG A 228 2.08 2.20 -17.78
N LYS A 229 3.29 2.75 -17.88
CA LYS A 229 4.02 2.94 -19.15
C LYS A 229 4.11 1.65 -19.97
N SER A 230 4.52 0.54 -19.36
CA SER A 230 4.60 -0.73 -20.10
C SER A 230 3.23 -1.24 -20.57
N ALA A 231 2.14 -0.97 -19.84
CA ALA A 231 0.82 -1.42 -20.27
C ALA A 231 0.37 -0.71 -21.55
N GLU A 232 0.62 0.60 -21.63
CA GLU A 232 0.37 1.41 -22.81
C GLU A 232 1.24 0.96 -24.00
N GLU A 233 2.56 0.87 -23.80
CA GLU A 233 3.52 0.50 -24.86
C GLU A 233 3.26 -0.92 -25.41
N ILE A 234 3.04 -1.89 -24.52
CA ILE A 234 2.75 -3.28 -24.93
C ILE A 234 1.42 -3.34 -25.68
N SER A 235 0.38 -2.63 -25.24
CA SER A 235 -0.93 -2.65 -25.94
C SER A 235 -0.79 -2.18 -27.39
N LEU A 236 -0.10 -1.06 -27.61
CA LEU A 236 0.13 -0.52 -28.95
C LEU A 236 0.98 -1.48 -29.81
N LEU A 237 1.99 -2.10 -29.19
CA LEU A 237 2.85 -3.06 -29.87
C LEU A 237 2.07 -4.30 -30.32
N LEU A 238 1.27 -4.89 -29.42
CA LEU A 238 0.48 -6.08 -29.72
C LEU A 238 -0.58 -5.80 -30.78
N GLU A 239 -1.27 -4.66 -30.72
CA GLU A 239 -2.23 -4.27 -31.77
C GLU A 239 -1.56 -4.15 -33.13
N LYS A 240 -0.42 -3.45 -33.20
CA LYS A 240 0.34 -3.26 -34.45
C LYS A 240 0.81 -4.57 -35.06
N TYR A 241 1.35 -5.49 -34.26
CA TYR A 241 2.03 -6.69 -34.78
C TYR A 241 1.15 -7.94 -34.85
N LEU A 242 0.06 -8.00 -34.08
CA LEU A 242 -0.87 -9.13 -34.07
C LEU A 242 -2.18 -8.83 -34.81
N GLY A 243 -2.46 -7.55 -35.11
CA GLY A 243 -3.62 -7.15 -35.91
C GLY A 243 -4.97 -7.29 -35.21
N PHE A 244 -4.98 -7.40 -33.88
CA PHE A 244 -6.21 -7.49 -33.09
C PHE A 244 -6.41 -6.24 -32.24
N PRO A 245 -7.67 -5.77 -32.07
CA PRO A 245 -7.98 -4.64 -31.20
C PRO A 245 -7.43 -4.85 -29.79
N SER A 246 -6.60 -3.92 -29.34
CA SER A 246 -5.96 -3.96 -28.02
C SER A 246 -6.33 -2.72 -27.21
N THR A 247 -6.38 -2.88 -25.89
CA THR A 247 -6.45 -1.75 -24.96
C THR A 247 -5.61 -2.02 -23.72
N TYR A 248 -5.46 -1.00 -22.87
CA TYR A 248 -4.70 -1.09 -21.64
C TYR A 248 -5.51 -0.62 -20.42
N HIS A 249 -5.21 -1.19 -19.26
CA HIS A 249 -5.89 -0.85 -18.01
C HIS A 249 -4.91 -0.71 -16.84
N HIS A 250 -4.87 0.46 -16.22
CA HIS A 250 -4.05 0.74 -15.03
C HIS A 250 -4.65 1.86 -14.17
N ALA A 251 -4.15 2.03 -12.94
CA ALA A 251 -4.65 3.02 -11.98
C ALA A 251 -4.58 4.48 -12.44
N GLY A 252 -3.69 4.83 -13.38
CA GLY A 252 -3.58 6.19 -13.92
C GLY A 252 -4.69 6.59 -14.90
N LEU A 253 -5.55 5.65 -15.33
CA LEU A 253 -6.65 5.97 -16.23
C LEU A 253 -7.81 6.63 -15.47
N PRO A 254 -8.52 7.60 -16.11
CA PRO A 254 -9.78 8.11 -15.59
C PRO A 254 -10.73 6.99 -15.20
N LEU A 255 -11.50 7.20 -14.14
CA LEU A 255 -12.41 6.18 -13.63
C LEU A 255 -13.41 5.70 -14.70
N GLU A 256 -13.96 6.62 -15.48
CA GLU A 256 -14.93 6.28 -16.53
C GLU A 256 -14.31 5.40 -17.62
N ARG A 257 -13.05 5.67 -18.02
CA ARG A 257 -12.34 4.81 -18.98
C ARG A 257 -12.08 3.41 -18.43
N ARG A 258 -11.75 3.30 -17.14
CA ARG A 258 -11.59 1.99 -16.49
C ARG A 258 -12.90 1.20 -16.51
N LYS A 259 -14.01 1.83 -16.12
CA LYS A 259 -15.35 1.21 -16.15
C LYS A 259 -15.75 0.77 -17.56
N GLU A 260 -15.48 1.58 -18.58
CA GLU A 260 -15.77 1.24 -19.98
C GLU A 260 -15.07 -0.07 -20.38
N ILE A 261 -13.76 -0.17 -20.12
CA ILE A 261 -12.97 -1.38 -20.43
C ILE A 261 -13.45 -2.57 -19.59
N GLU A 262 -13.73 -2.37 -18.30
CA GLU A 262 -14.26 -3.41 -17.42
C GLU A 262 -15.64 -3.93 -17.87
N ASN A 263 -16.50 -3.06 -18.41
CA ASN A 263 -17.81 -3.44 -18.95
C ASN A 263 -17.67 -4.15 -20.29
N ASP A 264 -16.80 -3.66 -21.17
CA ASP A 264 -16.45 -4.32 -22.44
C ASP A 264 -15.95 -5.74 -22.20
N MET A 265 -15.13 -5.93 -21.16
CA MET A 265 -14.60 -7.23 -20.75
C MET A 265 -15.71 -8.25 -20.38
N ARG A 266 -16.84 -7.76 -19.86
CA ARG A 266 -17.99 -8.61 -19.47
C ARG A 266 -18.96 -8.87 -20.62
N SER A 267 -18.92 -8.05 -21.67
CA SER A 267 -19.81 -8.15 -22.83
C SER A 267 -19.60 -9.47 -23.60
N GLU A 268 -20.65 -9.96 -24.24
CA GLU A 268 -20.55 -11.04 -25.23
C GLU A 268 -19.94 -10.55 -26.54
N ASN A 269 -20.17 -9.27 -26.86
CA ASN A 269 -19.61 -8.56 -28.01
C ASN A 269 -18.55 -7.57 -27.52
N ASN A 270 -17.42 -8.09 -27.01
CA ASN A 270 -16.31 -7.26 -26.55
C ASN A 270 -15.60 -6.60 -27.74
N LYS A 271 -15.33 -5.29 -27.62
CA LYS A 271 -14.59 -4.47 -28.57
C LYS A 271 -13.11 -4.84 -28.60
N TYR A 272 -12.54 -5.15 -27.42
CA TYR A 272 -11.11 -5.43 -27.29
C TYR A 272 -10.86 -6.92 -27.09
N LYS A 273 -10.09 -7.53 -28.00
CA LYS A 273 -9.63 -8.92 -27.85
C LYS A 273 -8.47 -8.99 -26.87
N ILE A 274 -7.54 -8.03 -26.93
CA ILE A 274 -6.35 -7.99 -26.08
C ILE A 274 -6.51 -6.87 -25.06
N ILE A 275 -6.33 -7.19 -23.78
CA ILE A 275 -6.32 -6.21 -22.69
C ILE A 275 -5.01 -6.34 -21.94
N VAL A 276 -4.18 -5.29 -21.98
CA VAL A 276 -2.92 -5.24 -21.24
C VAL A 276 -3.14 -4.54 -19.90
N SER A 277 -2.89 -5.20 -18.77
CA SER A 277 -3.19 -4.60 -17.47
C SER A 277 -2.14 -4.82 -16.40
N THR A 278 -2.07 -3.86 -15.47
CA THR A 278 -1.41 -4.02 -14.18
C THR A 278 -2.33 -4.74 -13.18
N ASP A 279 -1.94 -4.79 -11.90
CA ASP A 279 -2.73 -5.41 -10.82
C ASP A 279 -4.20 -4.91 -10.76
N THR A 280 -4.51 -3.75 -11.32
CA THR A 280 -5.84 -3.13 -11.22
C THR A 280 -6.94 -3.91 -11.93
N LEU A 281 -6.67 -4.54 -13.08
CA LEU A 281 -7.65 -5.48 -13.69
C LEU A 281 -7.26 -6.91 -13.36
N ALA A 282 -5.97 -7.22 -13.48
CA ALA A 282 -5.47 -8.59 -13.44
C ALA A 282 -5.52 -9.24 -12.05
N VAL A 283 -5.73 -8.45 -10.99
CA VAL A 283 -6.00 -8.97 -9.64
C VAL A 283 -7.35 -8.51 -9.12
N SER A 284 -7.75 -7.26 -9.38
CA SER A 284 -8.72 -6.58 -8.53
C SER A 284 -10.21 -6.69 -8.94
N ILE A 285 -10.55 -7.38 -10.03
CA ILE A 285 -11.92 -7.41 -10.58
C ILE A 285 -12.38 -8.83 -10.87
N ASN A 286 -13.62 -9.24 -10.60
CA ASN A 286 -14.02 -10.65 -10.78
C ASN A 286 -14.42 -10.99 -12.24
N THR A 287 -13.46 -10.96 -13.16
CA THR A 287 -13.66 -11.29 -14.59
C THR A 287 -12.64 -12.31 -15.08
N ASN A 288 -13.14 -13.42 -15.64
CA ASN A 288 -12.35 -14.47 -16.28
C ASN A 288 -12.21 -14.21 -17.78
N VAL A 289 -11.08 -14.63 -18.35
CA VAL A 289 -10.75 -14.54 -19.78
C VAL A 289 -10.37 -15.91 -20.32
N ASP A 290 -10.32 -16.07 -21.65
CA ASP A 290 -9.92 -17.36 -22.23
C ASP A 290 -8.43 -17.64 -22.00
N VAL A 291 -7.60 -16.62 -22.24
CA VAL A 291 -6.14 -16.72 -22.16
C VAL A 291 -5.56 -15.63 -21.26
N VAL A 292 -4.65 -16.01 -20.38
CA VAL A 292 -3.82 -15.10 -19.60
C VAL A 292 -2.37 -15.21 -20.07
N VAL A 293 -1.72 -14.08 -20.31
CA VAL A 293 -0.29 -14.02 -20.68
C VAL A 293 0.45 -13.19 -19.64
N MET A 294 1.39 -13.80 -18.93
CA MET A 294 2.26 -13.10 -17.99
C MET A 294 3.57 -12.70 -18.65
N LEU A 295 3.76 -11.39 -18.80
CA LEU A 295 5.01 -10.83 -19.27
C LEU A 295 5.86 -10.32 -18.10
N ALA A 296 5.28 -9.59 -17.14
CA ALA A 296 6.06 -9.04 -16.03
C ALA A 296 6.08 -9.95 -14.78
N LEU A 297 7.28 -10.35 -14.35
CA LEU A 297 7.54 -11.07 -13.10
C LEU A 297 8.50 -10.30 -12.17
N LYS A 298 9.00 -9.14 -12.60
CA LYS A 298 9.89 -8.24 -11.85
C LYS A 298 9.30 -6.85 -11.76
N ARG A 299 9.32 -6.26 -10.56
CA ARG A 299 8.99 -4.86 -10.30
C ARG A 299 10.28 -4.04 -10.20
N PHE A 300 10.31 -2.93 -10.90
CA PHE A 300 11.42 -1.97 -10.87
C PHE A 300 10.89 -0.67 -10.26
N ALA A 301 10.98 -0.55 -8.93
CA ALA A 301 10.51 0.61 -8.17
C ALA A 301 11.57 1.03 -7.16
N GLY A 302 12.65 1.64 -7.63
CA GLY A 302 13.83 2.00 -6.82
C GLY A 302 14.73 0.82 -6.48
N THR A 303 14.16 -0.36 -6.22
CA THR A 303 14.84 -1.65 -6.13
C THR A 303 14.19 -2.66 -7.06
N LYS A 304 14.98 -3.64 -7.52
CA LYS A 304 14.51 -4.74 -8.36
C LYS A 304 13.97 -5.85 -7.46
N THR A 305 12.65 -6.01 -7.42
CA THR A 305 11.98 -7.06 -6.66
C THR A 305 11.15 -7.95 -7.58
N PHE A 306 10.82 -9.16 -7.14
CA PHE A 306 9.91 -10.03 -7.90
C PHE A 306 8.46 -9.67 -7.61
N VAL A 307 7.57 -9.96 -8.56
CA VAL A 307 6.12 -9.97 -8.30
C VAL A 307 5.83 -11.06 -7.27
N GLU A 308 4.96 -10.78 -6.30
CA GLU A 308 4.63 -11.76 -5.27
C GLU A 308 4.00 -13.03 -5.87
N PRO A 309 4.33 -14.23 -5.36
CA PRO A 309 3.77 -15.46 -5.91
C PRO A 309 2.22 -15.52 -5.79
N SER A 310 1.64 -14.85 -4.79
CA SER A 310 0.18 -14.69 -4.64
C SER A 310 -0.45 -13.97 -5.84
N THR A 311 0.18 -12.88 -6.30
CA THR A 311 -0.25 -12.11 -7.47
C THR A 311 -0.21 -12.97 -8.72
N ILE A 312 0.86 -13.76 -8.88
CA ILE A 312 0.98 -14.69 -10.01
C ILE A 312 -0.20 -15.69 -9.99
N SER A 313 -0.43 -16.36 -8.88
CA SER A 313 -1.54 -17.32 -8.73
C SER A 313 -2.92 -16.72 -9.02
N GLN A 314 -3.17 -15.48 -8.59
CA GLN A 314 -4.43 -14.77 -8.84
C GLN A 314 -4.62 -14.46 -10.33
N VAL A 315 -3.57 -13.95 -10.99
CA VAL A 315 -3.62 -13.56 -12.40
C VAL A 315 -3.82 -14.79 -13.29
N ILE A 316 -3.03 -15.86 -13.13
CA ILE A 316 -3.26 -17.11 -13.89
C ILE A 316 -4.61 -17.74 -13.56
N GLY A 317 -5.12 -17.49 -12.34
CA GLY A 317 -6.43 -17.92 -11.88
C GLY A 317 -7.59 -17.41 -12.74
N ARG A 318 -7.40 -16.35 -13.54
CA ARG A 318 -8.43 -15.77 -14.42
C ARG A 318 -8.62 -16.51 -15.74
N ALA A 319 -7.68 -17.37 -16.12
CA ALA A 319 -7.78 -18.13 -17.35
C ALA A 319 -8.91 -19.18 -17.25
N GLY A 320 -9.73 -19.22 -18.29
CA GLY A 320 -10.92 -20.06 -18.43
C GLY A 320 -12.19 -19.30 -18.05
N ARG A 321 -13.04 -18.98 -19.04
CA ARG A 321 -14.34 -18.33 -18.85
C ARG A 321 -15.45 -19.38 -18.73
N PRO A 322 -16.05 -19.58 -17.55
CA PRO A 322 -17.07 -20.62 -17.35
C PRO A 322 -18.27 -20.45 -18.28
N GLY A 323 -18.65 -21.53 -18.95
CA GLY A 323 -19.74 -21.54 -19.94
C GLY A 323 -19.36 -21.01 -21.33
N TYR A 324 -18.10 -20.60 -21.54
CA TYR A 324 -17.61 -20.11 -22.83
C TYR A 324 -16.37 -20.87 -23.31
N SER A 325 -15.37 -21.05 -22.43
CA SER A 325 -14.12 -21.74 -22.78
C SER A 325 -14.21 -23.22 -22.37
N GLU A 326 -13.75 -24.12 -23.25
CA GLU A 326 -13.57 -25.55 -22.90
C GLU A 326 -12.40 -25.75 -21.92
N LYS A 327 -11.32 -24.97 -22.10
CA LYS A 327 -10.13 -24.91 -21.23
C LYS A 327 -9.63 -23.48 -21.11
N GLY A 328 -9.11 -23.14 -19.94
CA GLY A 328 -8.37 -21.89 -19.70
C GLY A 328 -6.89 -22.08 -19.96
N LEU A 329 -6.24 -21.12 -20.61
CA LEU A 329 -4.81 -21.17 -20.90
C LEU A 329 -4.07 -20.03 -20.20
N ALA A 330 -3.04 -20.35 -19.42
CA ALA A 330 -2.11 -19.37 -18.87
C ALA A 330 -0.71 -19.59 -19.45
N ILE A 331 -0.13 -18.55 -20.04
CA ILE A 331 1.22 -18.57 -20.63
C ILE A 331 2.11 -17.64 -19.82
N ILE A 332 3.20 -18.16 -19.27
CA ILE A 332 4.14 -17.42 -18.44
C ILE A 332 5.47 -17.31 -19.16
N PHE A 333 5.86 -16.09 -19.53
CA PHE A 333 7.18 -15.80 -20.09
C PHE A 333 8.15 -15.49 -18.95
N GLU A 334 9.08 -16.40 -18.66
CA GLU A 334 10.00 -16.31 -17.53
C GLU A 334 11.47 -16.28 -17.98
N GLU A 335 12.28 -15.42 -17.37
CA GLU A 335 13.75 -15.51 -17.41
C GLU A 335 14.25 -16.51 -16.35
N ASN A 336 15.48 -17.00 -16.50
CA ASN A 336 16.05 -18.00 -15.58
C ASN A 336 16.02 -17.60 -14.09
N ASP A 337 16.22 -16.33 -13.77
CA ASP A 337 16.17 -15.81 -12.39
C ASP A 337 14.74 -15.65 -11.84
N GLU A 338 13.71 -15.83 -12.67
CA GLU A 338 12.29 -15.71 -12.30
C GLU A 338 11.63 -17.08 -12.05
N ALA A 339 12.21 -18.17 -12.54
CA ALA A 339 11.63 -19.51 -12.43
C ALA A 339 11.26 -19.89 -10.98
N LYS A 340 12.08 -19.48 -10.00
CA LYS A 340 11.84 -19.75 -8.57
C LYS A 340 10.57 -19.08 -8.04
N VAL A 341 10.26 -17.85 -8.49
CA VAL A 341 9.04 -17.16 -8.03
C VAL A 341 7.79 -17.75 -8.68
N VAL A 342 7.90 -18.21 -9.92
CA VAL A 342 6.84 -18.96 -10.62
C VAL A 342 6.59 -20.30 -9.94
N ASP A 343 7.64 -21.06 -9.60
CA ASP A 343 7.50 -22.34 -8.89
C ASP A 343 6.79 -22.17 -7.55
N LYS A 344 7.13 -21.12 -6.80
CA LYS A 344 6.44 -20.75 -5.55
C LYS A 344 4.96 -20.49 -5.79
N ALA A 345 4.61 -19.72 -6.82
CA ALA A 345 3.22 -19.42 -7.15
C ALA A 345 2.44 -20.69 -7.51
N LEU A 346 2.99 -21.54 -8.38
CA LEU A 346 2.35 -22.79 -8.82
C LEU A 346 2.17 -23.80 -7.69
N LYS A 347 3.14 -23.88 -6.77
CA LYS A 347 3.04 -24.67 -5.54
C LYS A 347 2.19 -24.02 -4.46
N LYS A 348 1.76 -22.76 -4.67
CA LYS A 348 1.05 -21.93 -3.68
C LYS A 348 1.85 -21.77 -2.38
N ASP A 349 3.17 -21.73 -2.51
CA ASP A 349 4.13 -21.45 -1.45
C ASP A 349 4.41 -19.94 -1.44
N TYR A 350 3.64 -19.21 -0.63
CA TYR A 350 3.71 -17.75 -0.56
C TYR A 350 4.79 -17.24 0.39
N GLY A 351 5.60 -18.13 0.98
CA GLY A 351 6.66 -17.79 1.92
C GLY A 351 6.15 -17.51 3.34
N ARG A 352 7.06 -17.60 4.29
CA ARG A 352 6.85 -17.26 5.70
C ARG A 352 7.86 -16.18 6.05
N VAL A 353 7.38 -14.99 6.40
CA VAL A 353 8.23 -13.96 7.01
C VAL A 353 7.71 -13.77 8.43
N ASP A 354 8.54 -14.20 9.37
CA ASP A 354 8.29 -14.18 10.82
C ASP A 354 9.39 -13.33 11.48
N GLU A 355 9.58 -12.08 11.05
CA GLU A 355 10.49 -11.17 11.76
C GLU A 355 9.75 -10.45 12.90
N PRO A 356 10.44 -10.12 14.01
CA PRO A 356 9.88 -9.33 15.12
C PRO A 356 9.09 -8.10 14.74
N ILE A 357 9.56 -7.41 13.71
CA ILE A 357 8.94 -6.20 13.19
C ILE A 357 7.59 -6.44 12.49
N ASP A 358 7.33 -7.65 12.00
CA ASP A 358 6.08 -7.99 11.32
C ASP A 358 4.91 -8.10 12.31
N TYR A 359 5.19 -8.43 13.57
CA TYR A 359 4.19 -8.49 14.63
C TYR A 359 4.31 -7.37 15.68
N ALA A 360 5.40 -6.59 15.69
CA ALA A 360 5.61 -5.49 16.62
C ALA A 360 4.47 -4.46 16.64
N GLN A 361 3.90 -4.12 15.48
CA GLN A 361 2.79 -3.17 15.43
C GLN A 361 1.53 -3.71 16.11
N THR A 362 1.21 -4.99 15.88
CA THR A 362 0.10 -5.67 16.55
C THR A 362 0.32 -5.76 18.05
N VAL A 363 1.53 -6.16 18.48
CA VAL A 363 1.88 -6.18 19.92
C VAL A 363 1.72 -4.80 20.54
N LEU A 364 2.24 -3.75 19.89
CA LEU A 364 2.11 -2.37 20.37
C LEU A 364 0.65 -1.94 20.53
N ARG A 365 -0.21 -2.23 19.55
CA ARG A 365 -1.65 -1.94 19.62
C ARG A 365 -2.34 -2.70 20.74
N TRP A 366 -1.93 -3.94 21.02
CA TRP A 366 -2.48 -4.71 22.13
C TRP A 366 -2.04 -4.16 23.48
N ILE A 367 -0.78 -3.72 23.63
CA ILE A 367 -0.34 -3.00 24.84
C ILE A 367 -1.18 -1.73 25.00
N TYR A 368 -1.34 -0.95 23.92
CA TYR A 368 -2.09 0.31 23.94
C TYR A 368 -3.58 0.13 24.30
N THR A 369 -4.24 -0.91 23.78
CA THR A 369 -5.70 -1.07 23.86
C THR A 369 -6.17 -2.04 24.94
N ARG A 370 -5.30 -2.95 25.39
CA ARG A 370 -5.64 -4.04 26.34
C ARG A 370 -4.76 -4.10 27.57
N LYS A 371 -3.61 -3.40 27.57
CA LYS A 371 -2.63 -3.38 28.66
C LYS A 371 -1.99 -4.74 29.00
N ASP A 372 -2.32 -5.80 28.28
CA ASP A 372 -1.65 -7.11 28.36
C ASP A 372 -1.34 -7.64 26.94
N PRO A 373 -0.07 -7.59 26.49
CA PRO A 373 0.32 -8.09 25.19
C PRO A 373 0.29 -9.63 25.10
N TYR A 374 0.38 -10.35 26.23
CA TYR A 374 0.44 -11.81 26.20
C TYR A 374 -0.91 -12.45 25.91
N LEU A 375 -2.01 -11.69 25.98
CA LEU A 375 -3.30 -12.12 25.43
C LEU A 375 -3.19 -12.45 23.93
N LEU A 376 -2.28 -11.83 23.17
CA LEU A 376 -2.01 -12.24 21.79
C LEU A 376 -1.57 -13.69 21.69
N SER A 377 -0.82 -14.20 22.67
CA SER A 377 -0.38 -15.60 22.64
C SER A 377 -1.52 -16.60 22.79
N LYS A 378 -2.65 -16.16 23.34
CA LYS A 378 -3.87 -16.95 23.49
C LYS A 378 -4.82 -16.78 22.31
N TYR A 379 -4.98 -15.56 21.80
CA TYR A 379 -6.01 -15.23 20.82
C TYR A 379 -5.48 -15.02 19.40
N GLY A 380 -4.19 -14.78 19.22
CA GLY A 380 -3.58 -14.49 17.91
C GLY A 380 -3.15 -15.75 17.18
N PHE A 381 -3.34 -15.75 15.87
CA PHE A 381 -2.81 -16.81 15.01
C PHE A 381 -1.28 -16.68 14.91
N ARG A 382 -0.53 -17.70 15.37
CA ARG A 382 0.95 -17.75 15.34
C ARG A 382 1.69 -16.75 16.22
N TYR A 383 1.03 -16.20 17.23
CA TYR A 383 1.70 -15.42 18.27
C TYR A 383 2.09 -16.38 19.40
N SER A 384 3.37 -16.75 19.49
CA SER A 384 3.86 -17.43 20.70
C SER A 384 4.26 -16.41 21.76
N GLN A 385 4.33 -16.80 23.03
CA GLN A 385 4.87 -15.90 24.06
C GLN A 385 6.29 -15.44 23.74
N GLY A 386 7.12 -16.30 23.14
CA GLY A 386 8.45 -15.96 22.66
C GLY A 386 8.41 -14.86 21.61
N LYS A 387 7.55 -14.98 20.59
CA LYS A 387 7.35 -13.93 19.58
C LYS A 387 6.90 -12.62 20.22
N VAL A 388 5.90 -12.65 21.10
CA VAL A 388 5.43 -11.44 21.81
C VAL A 388 6.59 -10.76 22.54
N LYS A 389 7.42 -11.53 23.26
CA LYS A 389 8.62 -11.04 23.94
C LYS A 389 9.62 -10.39 22.99
N ASP A 390 9.92 -11.04 21.85
CA ASP A 390 10.85 -10.49 20.85
C ASP A 390 10.36 -9.17 20.26
N ALA A 391 9.04 -9.03 20.02
CA ALA A 391 8.44 -7.77 19.59
C ALA A 391 8.52 -6.70 20.65
N MET A 392 8.29 -7.03 21.93
CA MET A 392 8.43 -6.08 23.03
C MET A 392 9.85 -5.56 23.12
N VAL A 393 10.86 -6.43 23.04
CA VAL A 393 12.28 -6.03 22.98
C VAL A 393 12.54 -5.10 21.80
N PHE A 394 11.96 -5.37 20.62
CA PHE A 394 12.06 -4.47 19.48
C PHE A 394 11.40 -3.11 19.76
N LEU A 395 10.21 -3.09 20.35
CA LEU A 395 9.45 -1.88 20.67
C LEU A 395 10.16 -1.01 21.73
N GLU A 396 10.77 -1.62 22.73
CA GLU A 396 11.64 -0.94 23.71
C GLU A 396 12.86 -0.32 23.05
N ASN A 397 13.51 -1.07 22.14
CA ASN A 397 14.67 -0.58 21.40
C ASN A 397 14.37 0.62 20.49
N ILE A 398 13.12 0.80 20.05
CA ILE A 398 12.68 1.96 19.28
C ILE A 398 11.99 3.02 20.15
N GLY A 399 11.95 2.84 21.48
CA GLY A 399 11.30 3.77 22.41
C GLY A 399 9.79 3.88 22.27
N ALA A 400 9.13 2.93 21.61
CA ALA A 400 7.67 2.89 21.50
C ALA A 400 7.01 2.42 22.81
N ILE A 401 7.72 1.61 23.59
CA ILE A 401 7.29 1.22 24.94
C ILE A 401 8.44 1.40 25.92
N GLU A 402 8.11 1.63 27.19
CA GLU A 402 9.04 1.71 28.31
C GLU A 402 8.37 1.08 29.54
N ASN A 403 9.06 0.17 30.22
CA ASN A 403 8.49 -0.58 31.35
C ASN A 403 7.12 -1.21 31.04
N HIS A 404 6.96 -1.76 29.83
CA HIS A 404 5.70 -2.36 29.34
C HIS A 404 4.54 -1.36 29.14
N GLU A 405 4.78 -0.05 29.29
CA GLU A 405 3.80 0.99 29.00
C GLU A 405 4.08 1.67 27.67
N VAL A 406 3.03 2.15 27.00
CA VAL A 406 3.13 2.82 25.71
C VAL A 406 3.57 4.28 25.90
N THR A 407 4.70 4.65 25.30
CA THR A 407 5.22 6.02 25.31
C THR A 407 4.41 6.93 24.40
N LEU A 408 4.67 8.25 24.40
CA LEU A 408 3.99 9.17 23.47
C LEU A 408 4.20 8.77 22.00
N ILE A 409 5.42 8.38 21.62
CA ILE A 409 5.70 7.95 20.25
C ILE A 409 5.05 6.59 19.95
N GLY A 410 4.99 5.70 20.94
CA GLY A 410 4.25 4.44 20.84
C GLY A 410 2.75 4.63 20.64
N LYS A 411 2.16 5.63 21.30
CA LYS A 411 0.73 5.97 21.11
C LYS A 411 0.47 6.37 19.68
N ILE A 412 1.32 7.25 19.12
CA ILE A 412 1.24 7.66 17.72
C ILE A 412 1.38 6.43 16.80
N PHE A 413 2.32 5.51 17.07
CA PHE A 413 2.49 4.29 16.26
C PHE A 413 1.34 3.28 16.38
N ALA A 414 0.65 3.28 17.52
CA ALA A 414 -0.50 2.43 17.76
C ALA A 414 -1.75 2.98 17.08
N THR A 415 -1.98 4.30 17.15
CA THR A 415 -3.15 4.98 16.60
C THR A 415 -3.04 5.21 15.10
N GLU A 416 -1.86 5.62 14.63
CA GLU A 416 -1.58 5.80 13.22
C GLU A 416 -1.09 4.47 12.64
N MET A 417 -1.57 4.07 11.46
CA MET A 417 -1.11 2.84 10.79
C MET A 417 0.32 2.99 10.23
N VAL A 418 1.29 3.32 11.09
CA VAL A 418 2.70 3.54 10.74
C VAL A 418 3.29 2.22 10.22
N SER A 419 3.79 2.26 8.99
CA SER A 419 4.34 1.06 8.33
C SER A 419 5.63 0.56 8.99
N LYS A 420 5.99 -0.70 8.73
CA LYS A 420 7.30 -1.32 9.04
C LYS A 420 8.49 -0.41 8.65
N ILE A 421 8.37 0.29 7.51
CA ILE A 421 9.39 1.25 7.02
C ILE A 421 9.42 2.50 7.91
N GLY A 422 8.26 3.05 8.28
CA GLY A 422 8.15 4.21 9.17
C GLY A 422 8.76 3.94 10.55
N MET A 423 8.47 2.78 11.15
CA MET A 423 9.05 2.38 12.44
C MET A 423 10.57 2.20 12.37
N ASN A 424 11.09 1.61 11.29
CA ASN A 424 12.53 1.47 11.08
C ASN A 424 13.23 2.81 10.83
N LEU A 425 12.63 3.71 10.07
CA LEU A 425 13.16 5.06 9.84
C LEU A 425 13.25 5.82 11.17
N LEU A 426 12.22 5.68 12.02
CA LEU A 426 12.18 6.31 13.33
C LEU A 426 13.17 5.67 14.32
N LYS A 427 13.36 4.35 14.28
CA LYS A 427 14.45 3.66 15.00
C LYS A 427 15.82 4.24 14.65
N ILE A 428 16.06 4.52 13.37
CA ILE A 428 17.31 5.13 12.91
C ILE A 428 17.40 6.55 13.47
N ILE A 429 16.38 7.37 13.25
CA ILE A 429 16.29 8.74 13.77
C ILE A 429 16.52 8.81 15.29
N MET A 430 15.91 7.91 16.07
CA MET A 430 16.03 7.86 17.53
C MET A 430 17.37 7.32 18.01
N LYS A 431 17.99 6.39 17.26
CA LYS A 431 19.40 6.01 17.50
C LYS A 431 20.36 7.17 17.25
N PHE A 432 20.06 8.05 16.29
CA PHE A 432 20.77 9.32 16.12
C PHE A 432 20.46 10.31 17.26
N ASP A 433 19.23 10.31 17.79
CA ASP A 433 18.78 11.15 18.92
C ASP A 433 19.56 10.85 20.22
N LYS A 434 19.81 9.58 20.58
CA LYS A 434 20.68 9.23 21.73
C LYS A 434 22.13 9.75 21.60
N LYS A 435 22.58 10.10 20.39
CA LYS A 435 23.86 10.78 20.14
C LYS A 435 23.71 12.32 20.14
N MET A 436 22.55 12.85 19.76
CA MET A 436 22.23 14.28 19.69
C MET A 436 21.69 14.88 20.99
N GLU A 437 21.28 14.05 21.95
CA GLU A 437 20.79 14.44 23.29
C GLU A 437 21.80 15.33 24.05
N LYS A 438 23.08 15.30 23.65
CA LYS A 438 24.14 16.15 24.21
C LYS A 438 24.31 17.52 23.53
N GLU A 439 23.70 17.80 22.36
CA GLU A 439 24.13 18.93 21.52
C GLU A 439 23.05 19.94 21.08
N ASN A 440 21.76 19.62 20.84
CA ASN A 440 20.80 20.65 20.34
C ASN A 440 19.27 20.33 20.43
N PRO A 441 18.46 21.11 21.17
CA PRO A 441 16.99 20.99 21.25
C PRO A 441 16.20 21.32 19.97
N LEU A 442 16.75 22.13 19.05
CA LEU A 442 16.10 22.50 17.78
C LEU A 442 15.99 21.29 16.83
N SER A 443 16.98 20.40 16.85
CA SER A 443 17.01 19.14 16.10
C SER A 443 15.84 18.23 16.49
N ARG A 444 15.47 18.24 17.79
CA ARG A 444 14.35 17.49 18.36
C ARG A 444 13.02 17.96 17.76
N SER A 445 12.77 19.28 17.75
CA SER A 445 11.56 19.89 17.17
C SER A 445 11.40 19.59 15.68
N ILE A 446 12.49 19.68 14.91
CA ILE A 446 12.50 19.39 13.46
C ILE A 446 12.22 17.90 13.19
N LEU A 447 12.80 16.99 14.00
CA LEU A 447 12.55 15.55 13.91
C LEU A 447 11.11 15.18 14.28
N TYR A 448 10.50 15.81 15.31
CA TYR A 448 9.09 15.58 15.65
C TYR A 448 8.14 16.10 14.56
N SER A 449 8.42 17.27 14.00
CA SER A 449 7.68 17.87 12.88
C SER A 449 7.77 17.01 11.60
N PHE A 450 8.94 16.43 11.36
CA PHE A 450 9.23 15.52 10.25
C PHE A 450 8.54 14.16 10.45
N SER A 451 8.59 13.59 11.65
CA SER A 451 7.88 12.37 12.02
C SER A 451 6.39 12.52 11.74
N TYR A 452 5.82 13.67 12.10
CA TYR A 452 4.42 13.99 11.85
C TYR A 452 4.10 14.07 10.34
N SER A 453 4.93 14.75 9.54
CA SER A 453 4.74 14.81 8.08
C SER A 453 4.90 13.44 7.40
N PHE A 454 5.83 12.60 7.86
CA PHE A 454 6.05 11.25 7.33
C PHE A 454 4.91 10.28 7.67
N ILE A 455 4.35 10.40 8.87
CA ILE A 455 3.23 9.60 9.38
C ILE A 455 1.94 9.96 8.64
N VAL A 456 1.74 11.24 8.30
CA VAL A 456 0.56 11.70 7.55
C VAL A 456 0.68 11.42 6.04
N ASP A 457 1.84 11.65 5.41
CA ASP A 457 2.00 11.47 3.94
C ASP A 457 2.20 10.01 3.50
N GLY A 458 2.73 9.13 4.37
CA GLY A 458 2.82 7.69 4.11
C GLY A 458 1.46 7.01 3.94
N TYR A 459 0.38 7.67 4.37
CA TYR A 459 -0.99 7.21 4.24
C TYR A 459 -1.58 7.44 2.84
N TYR A 460 -1.13 8.48 2.12
CA TYR A 460 -1.69 8.85 0.81
C TYR A 460 -0.92 8.29 -0.39
N ASN A 461 0.38 8.05 -0.25
CA ASN A 461 1.19 7.46 -1.32
C ASN A 461 1.96 6.24 -0.82
N LYS A 462 1.61 5.06 -1.35
CA LYS A 462 2.31 3.76 -1.14
C LYS A 462 3.78 3.73 -1.64
N ARG A 463 4.40 4.90 -1.81
CA ARG A 463 5.80 5.10 -2.19
C ARG A 463 6.34 6.24 -1.34
N VAL A 464 7.31 5.94 -0.47
CA VAL A 464 8.24 6.97 0.00
C VAL A 464 9.12 7.31 -1.21
N ASN A 465 8.73 8.32 -1.98
CA ASN A 465 9.51 8.77 -3.13
C ASN A 465 10.62 9.69 -2.63
N LEU A 466 11.88 9.33 -2.86
CA LEU A 466 13.03 10.20 -2.56
C LEU A 466 12.94 11.53 -3.32
N GLU A 467 12.22 11.59 -4.44
CA GLU A 467 11.93 12.83 -5.16
C GLU A 467 11.07 13.80 -4.32
N ILE A 468 10.12 13.31 -3.52
CA ILE A 468 9.29 14.17 -2.64
C ILE A 468 10.14 14.73 -1.48
N LEU A 469 11.09 13.93 -0.97
CA LEU A 469 12.11 14.39 -0.02
C LEU A 469 13.08 15.41 -0.65
N ARG A 470 13.44 15.23 -1.93
CA ARG A 470 14.29 16.15 -2.71
C ARG A 470 13.58 17.46 -3.04
N GLU A 471 12.27 17.43 -3.29
CA GLU A 471 11.47 18.60 -3.66
C GLU A 471 11.02 19.44 -2.46
N ARG A 472 10.80 18.84 -1.28
CA ARG A 472 10.11 19.52 -0.16
C ARG A 472 10.99 19.99 0.99
N SER A 473 12.25 19.53 1.14
CA SER A 473 13.10 20.03 2.24
C SER A 473 14.61 19.96 1.95
N PRO A 474 15.16 20.95 1.22
CA PRO A 474 16.60 21.07 0.93
C PRO A 474 17.49 21.16 2.18
N ILE A 475 16.93 21.64 3.30
CA ILE A 475 17.63 21.82 4.59
C ILE A 475 18.06 20.48 5.19
N ILE A 476 17.25 19.42 5.01
CA ILE A 476 17.54 18.08 5.54
C ILE A 476 18.72 17.45 4.80
N LEU A 477 18.86 17.72 3.50
CA LEU A 477 19.92 17.17 2.65
C LEU A 477 21.24 17.90 2.88
N SER A 478 21.18 19.20 3.17
CA SER A 478 22.29 19.98 3.72
C SER A 478 22.76 19.43 5.08
N TYR A 479 21.82 19.05 5.97
CA TYR A 479 22.15 18.53 7.29
C TYR A 479 22.72 17.09 7.23
N LEU A 480 22.14 16.20 6.41
CA LEU A 480 22.65 14.85 6.15
C LEU A 480 24.01 14.88 5.44
N GLY A 481 24.24 15.86 4.55
CA GLY A 481 25.53 16.13 3.91
C GLY A 481 26.64 16.49 4.91
N ARG A 482 26.31 17.25 5.97
CA ARG A 482 27.27 17.57 7.05
C ARG A 482 27.59 16.37 7.94
N ILE A 483 26.68 15.40 8.07
CA ILE A 483 26.88 14.17 8.87
C ILE A 483 27.64 13.09 8.07
N LYS A 484 27.82 13.26 6.74
CA LYS A 484 28.53 12.33 5.85
C LYS A 484 29.95 11.99 6.35
N GLY A 485 30.65 12.94 6.98
CA GLY A 485 31.97 12.71 7.58
C GLY A 485 31.99 11.76 8.79
N LYS A 486 30.86 11.56 9.48
CA LYS A 486 30.72 10.66 10.65
C LYS A 486 30.02 9.33 10.30
N LEU A 487 29.60 9.14 9.06
CA LEU A 487 28.76 8.02 8.59
C LEU A 487 29.50 6.95 7.78
N ASN A 488 30.83 7.06 7.64
CA ASN A 488 31.64 6.09 6.90
C ASN A 488 31.57 4.65 7.43
N ASP A 489 31.08 4.42 8.65
CA ASP A 489 30.93 3.07 9.23
C ASP A 489 29.56 2.41 8.97
N TYR A 490 28.56 3.14 8.51
CA TYR A 490 27.27 2.58 8.09
C TYR A 490 27.06 2.89 6.62
N SER A 491 27.54 1.97 5.77
CA SER A 491 27.42 2.14 4.32
C SER A 491 25.94 2.23 3.90
N PHE A 492 25.57 3.41 3.37
CA PHE A 492 24.30 3.66 2.66
C PHE A 492 24.04 2.67 1.52
N GLN A 493 25.05 1.89 1.10
CA GLN A 493 24.92 0.75 0.20
C GLN A 493 24.00 -0.35 0.73
N ARG A 494 23.89 -0.56 2.06
CA ARG A 494 22.90 -1.50 2.63
C ARG A 494 21.46 -0.99 2.53
N ILE A 495 21.26 0.30 2.22
CA ILE A 495 19.97 0.98 2.07
C ILE A 495 19.63 1.19 0.58
N GLY A 496 20.52 0.84 -0.35
CA GLY A 496 20.26 0.86 -1.80
C GLY A 496 20.24 2.25 -2.43
N ILE A 497 20.84 3.27 -1.80
CA ILE A 497 20.85 4.65 -2.33
C ILE A 497 22.26 4.99 -2.85
N LYS A 498 22.37 5.33 -4.15
CA LYS A 498 23.55 5.92 -4.79
C LYS A 498 23.16 7.28 -5.38
N VAL A 499 23.84 8.36 -4.99
CA VAL A 499 23.67 9.70 -5.59
C VAL A 499 25.05 10.36 -5.64
N GLU A 500 25.46 10.83 -6.81
CA GLU A 500 26.76 11.49 -7.00
C GLU A 500 26.73 12.93 -6.43
N PRO A 501 27.84 13.44 -5.86
CA PRO A 501 27.87 14.73 -5.14
C PRO A 501 27.56 15.96 -6.00
N GLU A 502 27.82 15.90 -7.30
CA GLU A 502 27.69 17.04 -8.22
C GLU A 502 26.24 17.35 -8.60
N GLU A 503 25.36 16.33 -8.56
CA GLU A 503 23.92 16.48 -8.86
C GLU A 503 23.14 17.18 -7.73
N TRP A 504 23.68 17.19 -6.50
CA TRP A 504 23.06 17.80 -5.33
C TRP A 504 22.99 19.32 -5.38
N PHE A 505 24.01 19.97 -5.95
CA PHE A 505 24.14 21.43 -5.93
C PHE A 505 23.40 22.10 -7.10
N TYR A 506 23.38 21.44 -8.27
CA TYR A 506 22.70 21.93 -9.46
C TYR A 506 21.16 21.92 -9.31
N TYR A 507 20.59 20.94 -8.58
CA TYR A 507 19.14 20.79 -8.41
C TYR A 507 18.52 21.80 -7.40
N ALA A 508 19.28 22.17 -6.36
CA ALA A 508 18.86 23.14 -5.34
C ALA A 508 18.72 24.57 -5.88
N LEU A 509 19.43 24.89 -6.97
CA LEU A 509 19.40 26.20 -7.63
C LEU A 509 18.35 26.30 -8.74
N THR A 510 17.80 25.18 -9.24
CA THR A 510 17.07 25.14 -10.52
C THR A 510 15.59 24.73 -10.42
N THR A 511 15.04 24.51 -9.21
CA THR A 511 13.65 24.05 -9.07
C THR A 511 12.71 25.09 -8.42
N PRO A 512 12.22 26.09 -9.18
CA PRO A 512 11.03 26.86 -8.81
C PRO A 512 9.78 26.21 -9.43
N GLN A 513 8.80 25.80 -8.61
CA GLN A 513 7.34 26.04 -8.75
C GLN A 513 6.41 24.99 -8.11
N LYS A 514 5.27 25.50 -7.62
CA LYS A 514 4.00 24.85 -7.21
C LYS A 514 3.99 24.05 -5.90
N ILE A 515 4.02 24.77 -4.78
CA ILE A 515 3.42 24.32 -3.52
C ILE A 515 2.61 25.47 -2.94
N PHE A 516 1.38 25.20 -2.48
CA PHE A 516 0.49 26.18 -1.88
C PHE A 516 1.21 26.94 -0.76
N THR A 517 1.37 28.25 -0.96
CA THR A 517 2.19 29.16 -0.14
C THR A 517 1.62 29.41 1.26
N ASP A 518 0.34 29.10 1.48
CA ASP A 518 -0.34 29.43 2.73
C ASP A 518 -0.08 28.43 3.86
N ASP A 519 0.02 27.13 3.58
CA ASP A 519 0.28 26.09 4.60
C ASP A 519 1.70 26.15 5.17
N ILE A 520 2.67 26.51 4.33
CA ILE A 520 4.07 26.71 4.75
C ILE A 520 4.21 27.99 5.57
N ALA A 521 3.52 29.07 5.16
CA ALA A 521 3.53 30.33 5.89
C ALA A 521 2.81 30.20 7.26
N GLU A 522 1.71 29.48 7.31
CA GLU A 522 0.95 29.15 8.54
C GLU A 522 1.81 28.31 9.50
N SER A 523 2.48 27.28 8.97
CA SER A 523 3.35 26.40 9.77
C SER A 523 4.56 27.13 10.31
N LEU A 524 5.27 27.92 9.49
CA LEU A 524 6.42 28.71 9.93
C LEU A 524 6.03 29.79 10.94
N ARG A 525 4.83 30.38 10.79
CA ARG A 525 4.28 31.33 11.77
C ARG A 525 4.02 30.65 13.12
N LYS A 526 3.34 29.50 13.14
CA LYS A 526 3.06 28.75 14.37
C LYS A 526 4.35 28.30 15.06
N SER A 527 5.33 27.81 14.29
CA SER A 527 6.65 27.44 14.84
C SER A 527 7.40 28.63 15.42
N SER A 528 7.37 29.81 14.78
CA SER A 528 8.03 31.01 15.31
C SER A 528 7.34 31.55 16.56
N GLU A 529 6.01 31.48 16.63
CA GLU A 529 5.22 31.92 17.79
C GLU A 529 5.50 31.03 19.02
N ILE A 530 5.67 29.72 18.79
CA ILE A 530 6.11 28.76 19.80
C ILE A 530 7.54 29.08 20.28
N ILE A 531 8.48 29.35 19.36
CA ILE A 531 9.87 29.68 19.71
C ILE A 531 9.94 30.97 20.55
N SER A 532 9.20 32.02 20.19
CA SER A 532 9.16 33.26 20.98
C SER A 532 8.60 33.04 22.39
N ARG A 533 7.51 32.28 22.52
CA ARG A 533 6.92 31.94 23.82
C ARG A 533 7.86 31.09 24.69
N LEU A 534 8.61 30.17 24.08
CA LEU A 534 9.59 29.36 24.80
C LEU A 534 10.78 30.21 25.28
N ALA A 535 11.19 31.22 24.52
CA ALA A 535 12.26 32.15 24.91
C ALA A 535 11.82 33.16 25.99
N GLU A 536 10.56 33.60 25.97
CA GLU A 536 9.96 34.45 27.01
C GLU A 536 9.88 33.73 28.35
N ASN A 537 9.65 32.42 28.33
CA ASN A 537 9.65 31.55 29.52
C ASN A 537 11.04 31.04 29.90
N SER A 538 12.12 31.58 29.32
CA SER A 538 13.52 31.18 29.57
C SER A 538 13.83 29.70 29.30
N LEU A 539 12.99 29.00 28.53
CA LEU A 539 13.17 27.58 28.18
C LEU A 539 14.15 27.39 27.02
N ILE A 540 14.44 28.44 26.25
CA ILE A 540 15.45 28.49 25.19
C ILE A 540 16.18 29.84 25.20
N ASP A 541 17.38 29.90 24.60
CA ASP A 541 18.19 31.13 24.53
C ASP A 541 17.50 32.24 23.70
N ARG A 542 17.40 33.45 24.26
CA ARG A 542 16.85 34.63 23.58
C ARG A 542 17.57 34.96 22.26
N LYS A 543 18.83 34.54 22.07
CA LYS A 543 19.56 34.71 20.81
C LYS A 543 18.93 33.97 19.63
N LEU A 544 18.08 32.95 19.88
CA LEU A 544 17.33 32.22 18.83
C LEU A 544 16.08 32.98 18.35
N VAL A 545 15.68 34.05 19.05
CA VAL A 545 14.51 34.88 18.71
C VAL A 545 14.80 35.75 17.49
N GLU A 546 16.02 36.28 17.34
CA GLU A 546 16.40 37.14 16.21
C GLU A 546 16.37 36.43 14.84
N PRO A 547 16.93 35.23 14.66
CA PRO A 547 16.81 34.47 13.42
C PRO A 547 15.36 34.12 13.06
N SER A 548 14.52 33.79 14.06
CA SER A 548 13.10 33.50 13.84
C SER A 548 12.32 34.76 13.39
N ASN A 549 12.61 35.91 14.00
CA ASN A 549 12.05 37.20 13.62
C ASN A 549 12.56 37.69 12.26
N PHE A 550 13.79 37.32 11.87
CA PHE A 550 14.34 37.59 10.55
C PHE A 550 13.62 36.77 9.47
N ILE A 551 13.41 35.47 9.69
CA ILE A 551 12.61 34.60 8.80
C ILE A 551 11.16 35.13 8.70
N MET A 552 10.55 35.56 9.81
CA MET A 552 9.23 36.19 9.79
C MET A 552 9.20 37.50 8.98
N ARG A 553 10.22 38.35 9.11
CA ARG A 553 10.33 39.60 8.32
C ARG A 553 10.55 39.31 6.83
N LEU A 554 11.39 38.34 6.50
CA LEU A 554 11.63 37.87 5.13
C LEU A 554 10.35 37.34 4.50
N MET A 555 9.57 36.53 5.24
CA MET A 555 8.30 35.96 4.76
C MET A 555 7.16 36.98 4.67
N ARG A 556 7.13 38.01 5.54
CA ARG A 556 6.21 39.16 5.42
C ARG A 556 6.55 40.01 4.20
N SER A 557 7.83 40.23 3.91
CA SER A 557 8.29 40.90 2.69
C SER A 557 7.97 40.09 1.43
N TYR A 558 8.12 38.77 1.47
CA TYR A 558 7.73 37.83 0.41
C TYR A 558 6.21 37.87 0.11
N ARG A 559 5.35 37.85 1.16
CA ARG A 559 3.90 38.03 1.00
C ARG A 559 3.51 39.40 0.41
N ARG A 560 4.28 40.46 0.71
CA ARG A 560 4.10 41.79 0.11
C ARG A 560 4.51 41.83 -1.37
N LEU A 561 5.61 41.16 -1.73
CA LEU A 561 6.14 41.08 -3.09
C LEU A 561 5.26 40.24 -4.03
N ILE A 562 4.73 39.10 -3.56
CA ILE A 562 3.78 38.28 -4.33
C ILE A 562 2.47 39.02 -4.60
N ARG A 563 1.99 39.83 -3.64
CA ARG A 563 0.81 40.67 -3.84
C ARG A 563 1.01 41.75 -4.93
N ASN A 564 2.25 42.15 -5.19
CA ASN A 564 2.60 43.22 -6.12
C ASN A 564 3.26 42.73 -7.43
N LYS A 565 3.19 41.43 -7.76
CA LYS A 565 3.79 40.83 -8.97
C LYS A 565 5.31 41.10 -9.14
N GLY A 566 6.08 41.12 -8.06
CA GLY A 566 7.54 41.29 -8.13
C GLY A 566 8.29 40.06 -8.65
N ASP A 567 9.38 40.27 -9.38
CA ASP A 567 10.27 39.23 -9.91
C ASP A 567 11.05 38.52 -8.77
N VAL A 568 11.08 37.18 -8.83
CA VAL A 568 11.77 36.30 -7.88
C VAL A 568 13.29 36.59 -7.85
N ASN A 569 13.83 37.08 -8.97
CA ASN A 569 15.25 37.41 -9.10
C ASN A 569 15.67 38.61 -8.23
N GLU A 570 14.83 39.64 -8.09
CA GLU A 570 15.10 40.78 -7.21
C GLU A 570 15.08 40.38 -5.73
N PHE A 571 14.19 39.45 -5.35
CA PHE A 571 14.11 38.92 -4.00
C PHE A 571 15.36 38.09 -3.65
N LEU A 572 15.86 37.27 -4.58
CA LEU A 572 17.12 36.52 -4.43
C LEU A 572 18.31 37.47 -4.28
N TYR A 573 18.36 38.54 -5.08
CA TYR A 573 19.42 39.55 -4.99
C TYR A 573 19.41 40.28 -3.64
N PHE A 574 18.23 40.65 -3.14
CA PHE A 574 18.04 41.27 -1.83
C PHE A 574 18.38 40.33 -0.66
N ALA A 575 17.99 39.06 -0.75
CA ALA A 575 18.27 38.06 0.28
C ALA A 575 19.77 37.75 0.39
N LEU A 576 20.44 37.58 -0.75
CA LEU A 576 21.88 37.27 -0.80
C LEU A 576 22.75 38.46 -0.36
N SER A 577 22.40 39.69 -0.74
CA SER A 577 23.15 40.89 -0.36
C SER A 577 23.05 41.23 1.14
N ASN A 578 21.93 40.92 1.79
CA ASN A 578 21.79 41.07 3.24
C ASN A 578 22.43 39.92 4.02
N TYR A 579 22.43 38.70 3.49
CA TYR A 579 23.13 37.57 4.10
C TYR A 579 24.66 37.74 4.04
N LYS A 580 25.19 38.32 2.95
CA LYS A 580 26.63 38.62 2.79
C LYS A 580 27.17 39.58 3.85
N LYS A 581 26.35 40.52 4.34
CA LYS A 581 26.70 41.42 5.46
C LYS A 581 26.82 40.70 6.81
N LEU A 582 26.31 39.48 6.92
CA LEU A 582 26.25 38.72 8.17
C LEU A 582 27.30 37.61 8.29
N SER A 583 27.95 37.19 7.19
CA SER A 583 28.73 35.93 7.19
C SER A 583 30.21 36.01 6.80
N ASN A 584 30.77 37.16 6.37
CA ASN A 584 32.20 37.37 6.07
C ASN A 584 32.95 36.15 5.48
N ASP A 585 32.47 35.61 4.35
CA ASP A 585 33.00 34.37 3.78
C ASP A 585 33.54 34.59 2.34
N GLU A 586 34.85 34.37 2.13
CA GLU A 586 35.58 34.55 0.85
C GLU A 586 35.07 33.67 -0.29
N PHE A 587 34.35 32.59 0.02
CA PHE A 587 33.77 31.67 -0.97
C PHE A 587 32.69 32.34 -1.84
N LEU A 588 31.98 33.34 -1.30
CA LEU A 588 30.93 34.08 -2.03
C LEU A 588 31.48 35.05 -3.08
N ASP A 589 32.74 35.48 -2.97
CA ASP A 589 33.37 36.34 -3.97
C ASP A 589 33.66 35.59 -5.27
N ARG A 590 33.88 34.26 -5.21
CA ARG A 590 34.01 33.41 -6.40
C ARG A 590 32.68 33.16 -7.10
N ILE A 591 31.56 33.11 -6.35
CA ILE A 591 30.21 32.96 -6.91
C ILE A 591 29.75 34.25 -7.60
N TRP A 592 30.06 35.41 -7.01
CA TRP A 592 29.70 36.74 -7.55
C TRP A 592 30.31 37.03 -8.93
N ILE A 593 31.49 36.47 -9.22
CA ILE A 593 32.17 36.59 -10.53
C ILE A 593 31.45 35.75 -11.60
N SER A 594 30.88 34.59 -11.23
CA SER A 594 30.17 33.71 -12.18
C SER A 594 28.79 34.23 -12.60
N SER A 595 28.14 35.03 -11.76
CA SER A 595 26.80 35.59 -12.01
C SER A 595 26.77 36.86 -12.86
N LYS A 596 27.91 37.40 -13.30
CA LYS A 596 27.94 38.55 -14.23
C LYS A 596 27.72 38.16 -15.70
N GLY A 597 27.60 36.87 -16.01
CA GLY A 597 27.41 36.36 -17.37
C GLY A 597 26.02 35.78 -17.68
N ILE A 598 25.03 35.96 -16.79
CA ILE A 598 23.64 35.52 -17.00
C ILE A 598 22.72 36.72 -17.04
#